data_AF-A0AAF0IDE3-F1
#
_entry.id   AF-A0AAF0IDE3-F1
#
_cell.length_a   1.000
_cell.length_b   1.000
_cell.length_c   1.000
_cell.angle_alpha   90.00
_cell.angle_beta   90.00
_cell.angle_gamma   90.00
#
_symmetry.space_group_name_H-M   'P 1'
#
loop_
_entity.id
_entity.type
_entity.pdbx_description
1 polymer ?
#
loop_
_entity_poly.entity_id
_entity_poly.type
_entity_poly.pdbx_seq_one_letter_code
_entity_poly.pdbx_strand_id
1 'polypeptide(L)'
;MYIYEENFLAGLGAVVIVACVSGFVVWNIISGIPDTLPLDQDPQLILPLYDYSNLTMIQGYGQVEPDRFHNGFDFTVNDTTIIVAPCEAYVQDISFFENEAMNTWQTNLRLRLNSRWSVIIAFESWALNETYGRYQLDAIIVKVGDHVAANQTIGELLHHGSGSHIHFGIIDSGEWVCPYQYFTAEAQSTFQHLYVDMGLGWPAGDWCK
;
A
#
# COMPACT_ATOMS: atom_id res chain seq x y z
N MET A 1 16.56 -48.71 44.21
CA MET A 1 15.99 -48.59 42.85
C MET A 1 15.37 -47.22 42.77
N TYR A 2 16.02 -46.30 42.05
CA TYR A 2 15.67 -44.89 41.95
C TYR A 2 14.42 -44.71 41.11
N ILE A 3 13.48 -43.87 41.55
CA ILE A 3 12.61 -43.09 40.65
C ILE A 3 12.45 -41.70 41.25
N TYR A 4 13.03 -40.71 40.56
CA TYR A 4 12.68 -39.30 40.64
C TYR A 4 11.48 -39.08 39.69
N GLU A 5 10.49 -38.30 40.10
CA GLU A 5 9.70 -37.51 39.15
C GLU A 5 9.58 -36.08 39.68
N GLU A 6 10.10 -35.16 38.85
CA GLU A 6 10.10 -33.73 39.08
C GLU A 6 8.78 -33.09 38.63
N ASN A 7 8.30 -32.16 39.44
CA ASN A 7 7.28 -31.18 39.06
C ASN A 7 7.93 -30.13 38.15
N PHE A 8 7.55 -30.07 36.87
CA PHE A 8 7.92 -28.94 36.01
C PHE A 8 6.80 -28.55 35.04
N LEU A 9 5.73 -27.93 35.55
CA LEU A 9 4.77 -27.19 34.71
C LEU A 9 4.22 -25.98 35.47
N ALA A 10 5.03 -24.93 35.58
CA ALA A 10 4.56 -23.58 35.93
C ALA A 10 5.54 -22.54 35.39
N GLY A 11 5.54 -22.28 34.07
CA GLY A 11 6.48 -21.31 33.51
C GLY A 11 6.34 -20.95 32.03
N LEU A 12 5.24 -21.28 31.35
CA LEU A 12 5.08 -21.00 29.91
C LEU A 12 3.99 -19.97 29.57
N GLY A 13 3.41 -19.30 30.56
CA GLY A 13 2.29 -18.39 30.36
C GLY A 13 2.64 -16.93 30.01
N ALA A 14 3.90 -16.50 30.12
CA ALA A 14 4.23 -15.06 30.10
C ALA A 14 5.27 -14.61 29.05
N VAL A 15 5.81 -15.51 28.21
CA VAL A 15 6.94 -15.17 27.32
C VAL A 15 6.52 -14.84 25.87
N VAL A 16 5.27 -15.10 25.47
CA VAL A 16 4.87 -14.99 24.05
C VAL A 16 4.30 -13.60 23.68
N ILE A 17 3.92 -12.74 24.64
CA ILE A 17 3.28 -11.46 24.33
C ILE A 17 4.28 -10.29 24.18
N VAL A 18 5.51 -10.40 24.69
CA VAL A 18 6.53 -9.34 24.53
C VAL A 18 7.25 -9.44 23.17
N ALA A 19 7.27 -10.61 22.53
CA ALA A 19 8.01 -10.85 21.29
C ALA A 19 7.43 -10.11 20.07
N CYS A 20 6.11 -10.02 19.93
CA CYS A 20 5.50 -9.41 18.73
C CYS A 20 5.65 -7.88 18.68
N VAL A 21 5.57 -7.20 19.82
CA VAL A 21 5.77 -5.74 19.88
C VAL A 21 7.27 -5.40 19.75
N SER A 22 8.16 -6.25 20.28
CA SER A 22 9.61 -6.08 20.13
C SER A 22 10.09 -6.31 18.69
N GLY A 23 9.46 -7.21 17.92
CA GLY A 23 9.85 -7.50 16.54
C GLY A 23 9.69 -6.30 15.61
N PHE A 24 8.63 -5.52 15.77
CA PHE A 24 8.38 -4.32 14.95
C PHE A 24 9.34 -3.18 15.28
N VAL A 25 9.64 -2.96 16.56
CA VAL A 25 10.61 -1.94 17.00
C VAL A 25 12.04 -2.35 16.61
N VAL A 26 12.38 -3.63 16.78
CA VAL A 26 13.70 -4.17 16.44
C VAL A 26 13.91 -4.21 14.92
N TRP A 27 12.91 -4.52 14.09
CA TRP A 27 13.03 -4.44 12.62
C TRP A 27 13.23 -3.01 12.13
N ASN A 28 12.50 -2.03 12.69
CA ASN A 28 12.71 -0.62 12.33
C ASN A 28 14.11 -0.11 12.76
N ILE A 29 14.67 -0.63 13.86
CA ILE A 29 16.04 -0.29 14.31
C ILE A 29 17.13 -1.06 13.54
N ILE A 30 16.87 -2.32 13.12
CA ILE A 30 17.85 -3.18 12.43
C ILE A 30 17.86 -2.98 10.91
N SER A 31 16.74 -2.62 10.29
CA SER A 31 16.64 -2.48 8.83
C SER A 31 17.49 -1.33 8.26
N GLY A 32 17.86 -0.33 9.07
CA GLY A 32 18.76 0.75 8.66
C GLY A 32 18.22 1.62 7.51
N ILE A 33 16.91 1.53 7.21
CA ILE A 33 16.28 2.31 6.15
C ILE A 33 16.25 3.78 6.57
N PRO A 34 16.94 4.69 5.85
CA PRO A 34 16.95 6.11 6.17
C PRO A 34 15.57 6.75 6.02
N ASP A 35 15.33 7.82 6.77
CA ASP A 35 14.16 8.67 6.57
C ASP A 35 14.41 9.60 5.35
N THR A 36 13.40 9.71 4.48
CA THR A 36 13.38 10.68 3.35
C THR A 36 12.56 11.92 3.68
N LEU A 37 11.78 11.89 4.77
CA LEU A 37 10.93 12.99 5.23
C LEU A 37 11.24 13.32 6.71
N PRO A 38 11.53 14.58 7.05
CA PRO A 38 11.64 15.01 8.45
C PRO A 38 10.38 14.67 9.27
N LEU A 39 10.55 14.29 10.53
CA LEU A 39 9.43 13.83 11.39
C LEU A 39 8.35 14.88 11.66
N ASP A 40 8.71 16.16 11.57
CA ASP A 40 7.83 17.31 11.78
C ASP A 40 7.15 17.81 10.50
N GLN A 41 7.30 17.08 9.39
CA GLN A 41 6.70 17.41 8.10
C GLN A 41 5.66 16.38 7.68
N ASP A 42 4.67 16.86 6.94
CA ASP A 42 3.70 16.03 6.24
C ASP A 42 4.19 15.77 4.81
N PRO A 43 3.90 14.59 4.23
CA PRO A 43 4.34 14.27 2.88
C PRO A 43 3.68 15.15 1.82
N GLN A 44 4.35 15.26 0.68
CA GLN A 44 3.86 15.91 -0.53
C GLN A 44 3.86 14.89 -1.66
N LEU A 45 2.67 14.35 -1.96
CA LEU A 45 2.48 13.23 -2.86
C LEU A 45 2.06 13.71 -4.25
N ILE A 46 2.65 13.14 -5.30
CA ILE A 46 2.07 13.16 -6.65
C ILE A 46 1.13 11.96 -6.83
N LEU A 47 0.36 11.93 -7.92
CA LEU A 47 -0.42 10.75 -8.28
C LEU A 47 0.53 9.59 -8.64
N PRO A 48 0.17 8.34 -8.33
CA PRO A 48 1.00 7.16 -8.63
C PRO A 48 0.99 6.76 -10.11
N LEU A 49 0.45 7.62 -11.00
CA LEU A 49 0.39 7.45 -12.45
C LEU A 49 0.78 8.80 -13.10
N TYR A 50 1.42 8.75 -14.28
CA TYR A 50 1.64 9.95 -15.10
C TYR A 50 0.85 9.94 -16.43
N ASP A 51 0.44 8.75 -16.89
CA ASP A 51 -0.41 8.57 -18.06
C ASP A 51 -1.79 8.06 -17.61
N TYR A 52 -2.82 8.85 -17.90
CA TYR A 52 -4.19 8.58 -17.50
C TYR A 52 -5.05 8.04 -18.64
N SER A 53 -4.47 7.78 -19.81
CA SER A 53 -5.20 7.34 -21.01
C SER A 53 -5.94 6.01 -20.82
N ASN A 54 -5.42 5.14 -19.95
CA ASN A 54 -6.01 3.85 -19.60
C ASN A 54 -6.87 3.89 -18.34
N LEU A 55 -6.94 5.04 -17.64
CA LEU A 55 -7.73 5.19 -16.43
C LEU A 55 -9.23 5.19 -16.80
N THR A 56 -9.99 4.34 -16.11
CA THR A 56 -11.43 4.17 -16.38
C THR A 56 -12.31 4.55 -15.21
N MET A 57 -11.76 4.56 -14.00
CA MET A 57 -12.52 4.76 -12.77
C MET A 57 -11.59 5.21 -11.65
N ILE A 58 -12.10 6.08 -10.77
CA ILE A 58 -11.48 6.36 -9.48
C ILE A 58 -12.49 6.07 -8.37
N GLN A 59 -12.14 5.19 -7.42
CA GLN A 59 -12.91 5.02 -6.18
C GLN A 59 -12.29 5.87 -5.06
N GLY A 60 -13.11 6.70 -4.42
CA GLY A 60 -12.69 7.59 -3.32
C GLY A 60 -12.41 6.87 -1.99
N TYR A 61 -11.63 7.52 -1.11
CA TYR A 61 -11.45 7.14 0.28
C TYR A 61 -12.73 7.46 1.06
N GLY A 62 -13.09 6.60 2.00
CA GLY A 62 -14.20 6.84 2.90
C GLY A 62 -15.23 5.71 2.97
N GLN A 63 -16.40 5.99 3.54
CA GLN A 63 -17.47 5.01 3.64
C GLN A 63 -18.04 4.71 2.24
N VAL A 64 -18.08 3.45 1.81
CA VAL A 64 -18.61 3.09 0.48
C VAL A 64 -19.91 2.29 0.57
N GLU A 65 -20.06 1.50 1.63
CA GLU A 65 -21.29 0.77 2.01
C GLU A 65 -21.43 0.83 3.54
N PRO A 66 -22.59 0.57 4.17
CA PRO A 66 -22.76 0.74 5.63
C PRO A 66 -21.74 0.00 6.52
N ASP A 67 -21.20 -1.12 6.04
CA ASP A 67 -20.23 -1.98 6.72
C ASP A 67 -18.85 -2.00 6.04
N ARG A 68 -18.67 -1.22 4.97
CA ARG A 68 -17.43 -1.17 4.19
C ARG A 68 -16.87 0.24 4.12
N PHE A 69 -15.66 0.38 4.65
CA PHE A 69 -14.84 1.58 4.55
C PHE A 69 -13.67 1.35 3.59
N HIS A 70 -13.47 2.27 2.66
CA HIS A 70 -12.38 2.24 1.71
C HIS A 70 -11.24 3.15 2.19
N ASN A 71 -10.09 2.55 2.50
CA ASN A 71 -8.96 3.19 3.17
C ASN A 71 -7.91 3.78 2.22
N GLY A 72 -8.26 3.99 0.96
CA GLY A 72 -7.37 4.53 -0.07
C GLY A 72 -8.13 5.04 -1.29
N PHE A 73 -7.42 5.14 -2.41
CA PHE A 73 -7.98 5.40 -3.72
C PHE A 73 -7.70 4.23 -4.64
N ASP A 74 -8.73 3.78 -5.36
CA ASP A 74 -8.56 2.79 -6.41
C ASP A 74 -8.49 3.49 -7.75
N PHE A 75 -7.44 3.21 -8.53
CA PHE A 75 -7.26 3.70 -9.88
C PHE A 75 -7.42 2.52 -10.86
N THR A 76 -8.63 2.33 -11.39
CA THR A 76 -8.94 1.19 -12.27
C THR A 76 -8.53 1.48 -13.70
N VAL A 77 -7.87 0.51 -14.34
CA VAL A 77 -7.33 0.65 -15.69
C VAL A 77 -7.87 -0.41 -16.65
N ASN A 78 -7.89 -0.10 -17.95
CA ASN A 78 -8.32 -1.01 -19.02
C ASN A 78 -7.18 -1.62 -19.85
N ASP A 79 -5.93 -1.27 -19.54
CA ASP A 79 -4.73 -1.85 -20.14
C ASP A 79 -3.56 -1.75 -19.15
N THR A 80 -2.43 -2.35 -19.48
CA THR A 80 -1.21 -2.31 -18.67
C THR A 80 -0.75 -0.86 -18.51
N THR A 81 -0.46 -0.46 -17.27
CA THR A 81 -0.17 0.94 -16.94
C THR A 81 1.07 1.05 -16.07
N ILE A 82 1.94 2.00 -16.42
CA ILE A 82 3.16 2.30 -15.67
C ILE A 82 2.78 3.00 -14.36
N ILE A 83 3.35 2.50 -13.26
CA ILE A 83 3.16 3.03 -11.91
C ILE A 83 4.46 3.70 -11.46
N VAL A 84 4.33 4.88 -10.86
CA VAL A 84 5.45 5.70 -10.37
C VAL A 84 5.40 5.89 -8.86
N ALA A 85 6.56 6.10 -8.25
CA ALA A 85 6.66 6.49 -6.87
C ALA A 85 6.04 7.89 -6.66
N PRO A 86 5.08 8.04 -5.73
CA PRO A 86 4.38 9.31 -5.50
C PRO A 86 5.22 10.33 -4.73
N CYS A 87 6.33 9.92 -4.14
CA CYS A 87 7.25 10.76 -3.40
C CYS A 87 8.61 10.08 -3.30
N GLU A 88 9.60 10.81 -2.78
CA GLU A 88 10.87 10.20 -2.41
C GLU A 88 10.72 9.31 -1.19
N ALA A 89 11.13 8.05 -1.29
CA ALA A 89 10.96 7.05 -0.23
C ALA A 89 11.95 5.90 -0.38
N TYR A 90 11.99 5.02 0.62
CA TYR A 90 12.62 3.72 0.50
C TYR A 90 11.58 2.61 0.41
N VAL A 91 11.85 1.59 -0.38
CA VAL A 91 11.02 0.38 -0.43
C VAL A 91 11.22 -0.40 0.86
N GLN A 92 10.19 -0.46 1.70
CA GLN A 92 10.22 -1.14 2.97
C GLN A 92 9.81 -2.61 2.85
N ASP A 93 8.81 -2.89 2.03
CA ASP A 93 8.22 -4.22 1.92
C ASP A 93 7.60 -4.45 0.54
N ILE A 94 7.69 -5.70 0.07
CA ILE A 94 6.97 -6.22 -1.10
C ILE A 94 6.32 -7.53 -0.68
N SER A 95 5.00 -7.52 -0.52
CA SER A 95 4.21 -8.66 -0.03
C SER A 95 3.39 -9.26 -1.17
N PHE A 96 3.62 -10.54 -1.48
CA PHE A 96 2.89 -11.31 -2.50
C PHE A 96 2.03 -12.39 -1.83
N PHE A 97 0.72 -12.38 -2.07
CA PHE A 97 -0.24 -13.30 -1.44
C PHE A 97 -1.52 -13.46 -2.27
N GLU A 98 -2.31 -14.50 -1.96
CA GLU A 98 -3.66 -14.66 -2.46
C GLU A 98 -4.64 -13.89 -1.57
N ASN A 99 -5.40 -12.98 -2.16
CA ASN A 99 -6.49 -12.28 -1.50
C ASN A 99 -7.74 -13.18 -1.54
N GLU A 100 -7.93 -13.98 -0.48
CA GLU A 100 -9.04 -14.96 -0.40
C GLU A 100 -10.42 -14.34 -0.56
N ALA A 101 -10.62 -13.08 -0.16
CA ALA A 101 -11.90 -12.39 -0.28
C ALA A 101 -12.29 -12.15 -1.74
N MET A 102 -11.30 -11.98 -2.61
CA MET A 102 -11.49 -11.71 -4.05
C MET A 102 -11.10 -12.89 -4.94
N ASN A 103 -10.45 -13.92 -4.37
CA ASN A 103 -9.89 -15.06 -5.10
C ASN A 103 -8.95 -14.60 -6.23
N THR A 104 -8.10 -13.63 -5.91
CA THR A 104 -7.10 -13.03 -6.81
C THR A 104 -5.73 -13.00 -6.14
N TRP A 105 -4.67 -13.06 -6.94
CA TRP A 105 -3.30 -12.85 -6.46
C TRP A 105 -2.94 -11.36 -6.50
N GLN A 106 -2.32 -10.88 -5.44
CA GLN A 106 -2.04 -9.47 -5.20
C GLN A 106 -0.60 -9.26 -4.73
N THR A 107 -0.02 -8.14 -5.12
CA THR A 107 1.30 -7.70 -4.62
C THR A 107 1.19 -6.31 -4.01
N ASN A 108 1.59 -6.16 -2.75
CA ASN A 108 1.59 -4.87 -2.06
C ASN A 108 3.01 -4.34 -1.92
N LEU A 109 3.23 -3.10 -2.37
CA LEU A 109 4.46 -2.35 -2.18
C LEU A 109 4.25 -1.33 -1.04
N ARG A 110 5.12 -1.37 -0.03
CA ARG A 110 5.19 -0.35 1.02
C ARG A 110 6.40 0.54 0.82
N LEU A 111 6.14 1.84 0.69
CA LEU A 111 7.16 2.88 0.65
C LEU A 111 7.22 3.58 2.01
N ARG A 112 8.42 3.61 2.61
CA ARG A 112 8.69 4.25 3.89
C ARG A 112 9.27 5.63 3.67
N LEU A 113 8.68 6.62 4.33
CA LEU A 113 9.20 7.99 4.35
C LEU A 113 9.90 8.29 5.68
N ASN A 114 9.27 7.92 6.80
CA ASN A 114 9.84 7.97 8.14
C ASN A 114 9.03 7.11 9.13
N SER A 115 9.31 7.17 10.44
CA SER A 115 8.63 6.31 11.44
C SER A 115 7.14 6.58 11.59
N ARG A 116 6.68 7.75 11.11
CA ARG A 116 5.28 8.18 11.10
C ARG A 116 4.59 7.81 9.78
N TRP A 117 5.26 8.04 8.66
CA TRP A 117 4.63 8.02 7.33
C TRP A 117 5.05 6.83 6.48
N SER A 118 4.07 6.15 5.91
CA SER A 118 4.27 5.19 4.82
C SER A 118 3.17 5.28 3.77
N VAL A 119 3.52 4.95 2.53
CA VAL A 119 2.58 4.83 1.41
C VAL A 119 2.45 3.36 1.02
N ILE A 120 1.24 2.95 0.68
CA ILE A 120 0.92 1.62 0.17
C ILE A 120 0.41 1.72 -1.25
N ILE A 121 0.99 0.89 -2.12
CA ILE A 121 0.52 0.67 -3.49
C ILE A 121 0.28 -0.82 -3.62
N ALA A 122 -0.99 -1.22 -3.62
CA ALA A 122 -1.43 -2.57 -3.84
C ALA A 122 -1.72 -2.76 -5.34
N PHE A 123 -0.99 -3.66 -5.98
CA PHE A 123 -1.16 -4.03 -7.38
C PHE A 123 -2.18 -5.17 -7.49
N GLU A 124 -3.43 -4.80 -7.76
CA GLU A 124 -4.57 -5.70 -7.88
C GLU A 124 -4.88 -5.97 -9.35
N SER A 125 -3.96 -6.67 -10.02
CA SER A 125 -3.97 -6.97 -11.46
C SER A 125 -5.12 -7.86 -11.94
N TRP A 126 -6.00 -8.31 -11.04
CA TRP A 126 -7.02 -9.32 -11.30
C TRP A 126 -6.47 -10.70 -11.71
N ALA A 127 -5.26 -11.05 -11.22
CA ALA A 127 -4.64 -12.35 -11.47
C ALA A 127 -5.41 -13.51 -10.80
N LEU A 128 -6.23 -14.24 -11.57
CA LEU A 128 -7.05 -15.36 -11.08
C LEU A 128 -6.26 -16.65 -10.78
N ASN A 129 -4.94 -16.65 -10.94
CA ASN A 129 -4.07 -17.78 -10.63
C ASN A 129 -2.65 -17.28 -10.27
N GLU A 130 -1.90 -18.13 -9.57
CA GLU A 130 -0.57 -17.78 -9.06
C GLU A 130 0.42 -17.41 -10.16
N THR A 131 0.34 -18.04 -11.33
CA THR A 131 1.23 -17.74 -12.46
C THR A 131 1.09 -16.28 -12.90
N TYR A 132 -0.14 -15.78 -13.04
CA TYR A 132 -0.38 -14.37 -13.36
C TYR A 132 -0.02 -13.45 -12.19
N GLY A 133 -0.23 -13.90 -10.96
CA GLY A 133 0.23 -13.19 -9.77
C GLY A 133 1.74 -12.98 -9.77
N ARG A 134 2.51 -14.00 -10.17
CA ARG A 134 3.96 -13.93 -10.30
C ARG A 134 4.41 -13.02 -11.43
N TYR A 135 3.69 -13.00 -12.55
CA TYR A 135 3.95 -12.01 -13.60
C TYR A 135 3.77 -10.58 -13.10
N GLN A 136 2.73 -10.32 -12.30
CA GLN A 136 2.54 -9.01 -11.66
C GLN A 136 3.66 -8.68 -10.67
N LEU A 137 4.11 -9.66 -9.87
CA LEU A 137 5.26 -9.46 -8.96
C LEU A 137 6.54 -9.13 -9.74
N ASP A 138 6.81 -9.85 -10.83
CA ASP A 138 7.98 -9.64 -11.69
C ASP A 138 7.93 -8.29 -12.44
N ALA A 139 6.74 -7.71 -12.63
CA ALA A 139 6.55 -6.39 -13.22
C ALA A 139 6.87 -5.24 -12.25
N ILE A 140 7.11 -5.52 -10.96
CA ILE A 140 7.64 -4.54 -9.99
C ILE A 140 9.17 -4.56 -10.08
N ILE A 141 9.75 -3.44 -10.52
CA ILE A 141 11.19 -3.38 -10.87
C ILE A 141 12.08 -2.94 -9.72
N VAL A 142 11.49 -2.45 -8.62
CA VAL A 142 12.19 -2.07 -7.39
C VAL A 142 12.23 -3.22 -6.39
N LYS A 143 13.17 -3.17 -5.46
CA LYS A 143 13.39 -4.20 -4.43
C LYS A 143 13.40 -3.57 -3.04
N VAL A 144 13.12 -4.38 -2.03
CA VAL A 144 13.24 -3.96 -0.62
C VAL A 144 14.64 -3.39 -0.35
N GLY A 145 14.68 -2.19 0.23
CA GLY A 145 15.89 -1.42 0.49
C GLY A 145 16.25 -0.41 -0.60
N ASP A 146 15.63 -0.46 -1.78
CA ASP A 146 15.87 0.53 -2.83
C ASP A 146 15.35 1.90 -2.41
N HIS A 147 16.12 2.94 -2.72
CA HIS A 147 15.67 4.32 -2.71
C HIS A 147 14.96 4.64 -4.03
N VAL A 148 13.83 5.32 -3.96
CA VAL A 148 13.08 5.79 -5.12
C VAL A 148 12.87 7.29 -5.03
N ALA A 149 13.07 7.99 -6.16
CA ALA A 149 12.72 9.40 -6.29
C ALA A 149 11.23 9.57 -6.64
N ALA A 150 10.65 10.72 -6.31
CA ALA A 150 9.32 11.07 -6.81
C ALA A 150 9.28 10.99 -8.35
N ASN A 151 8.18 10.45 -8.89
CA ASN A 151 7.98 10.19 -10.33
C ASN A 151 8.91 9.14 -10.95
N GLN A 152 9.71 8.42 -10.16
CA GLN A 152 10.46 7.26 -10.65
C GLN A 152 9.52 6.10 -10.93
N THR A 153 9.65 5.45 -12.09
CA THR A 153 8.95 4.19 -12.39
C THR A 153 9.34 3.11 -11.38
N ILE A 154 8.33 2.51 -10.76
CA ILE A 154 8.49 1.43 -9.78
C ILE A 154 7.99 0.07 -10.30
N GLY A 155 7.22 0.09 -11.38
CA GLY A 155 6.74 -1.11 -12.05
C GLY A 155 5.57 -0.82 -12.97
N GLU A 156 4.92 -1.88 -13.40
CA GLU A 156 3.69 -1.83 -14.20
C GLU A 156 2.57 -2.57 -13.46
N LEU A 157 1.36 -2.02 -13.50
CA LEU A 157 0.14 -2.78 -13.23
C LEU A 157 -0.22 -3.52 -14.51
N LEU A 158 -0.06 -4.84 -14.52
CA LEU A 158 -0.51 -5.71 -15.60
C LEU A 158 -2.03 -5.81 -15.60
N HIS A 159 -2.64 -5.80 -16.78
CA HIS A 159 -4.08 -5.92 -16.93
C HIS A 159 -4.49 -7.38 -17.18
N HIS A 160 -4.83 -8.13 -16.13
CA HIS A 160 -5.32 -9.52 -16.26
C HIS A 160 -6.85 -9.65 -16.19
N GLY A 161 -7.57 -8.54 -15.98
CA GLY A 161 -9.03 -8.50 -16.01
C GLY A 161 -9.62 -7.12 -15.78
N SER A 162 -10.94 -6.99 -15.98
CA SER A 162 -11.65 -5.70 -15.93
C SER A 162 -11.67 -5.04 -14.54
N GLY A 163 -11.30 -5.76 -13.49
CA GLY A 163 -11.12 -5.22 -12.14
C GLY A 163 -9.69 -4.77 -11.84
N SER A 164 -8.79 -4.75 -12.83
CA SER A 164 -7.39 -4.38 -12.60
C SER A 164 -7.28 -2.93 -12.11
N HIS A 165 -6.73 -2.74 -10.92
CA HIS A 165 -6.53 -1.42 -10.34
C HIS A 165 -5.28 -1.41 -9.46
N ILE A 166 -4.78 -0.21 -9.15
CA ILE A 166 -3.95 -0.03 -7.96
C ILE A 166 -4.83 0.50 -6.82
N HIS A 167 -4.67 -0.06 -5.63
CA HIS A 167 -5.17 0.54 -4.40
C HIS A 167 -4.04 1.38 -3.77
N PHE A 168 -4.26 2.67 -3.66
CA PHE A 168 -3.31 3.68 -3.23
C PHE A 168 -3.71 4.28 -1.89
N GLY A 169 -2.91 4.08 -0.85
CA GLY A 169 -3.19 4.62 0.47
C GLY A 169 -1.97 5.17 1.18
N ILE A 170 -2.21 5.94 2.22
CA ILE A 170 -1.20 6.53 3.09
C ILE A 170 -1.53 6.20 4.55
N ILE A 171 -0.49 5.95 5.34
CA ILE A 171 -0.57 5.63 6.75
C ILE A 171 0.18 6.70 7.55
N ASP A 172 -0.52 7.31 8.53
CA ASP A 172 0.03 8.19 9.56
C ASP A 172 0.04 7.45 10.90
N SER A 173 1.22 7.20 11.46
CA SER A 173 1.39 6.63 12.80
C SER A 173 0.64 5.30 13.01
N GLY A 174 0.46 4.52 11.94
CA GLY A 174 -0.26 3.25 11.95
C GLY A 174 -1.72 3.30 11.49
N GLU A 175 -2.29 4.49 11.30
CA GLU A 175 -3.67 4.69 10.85
C GLU A 175 -3.74 5.08 9.38
N TRP A 176 -4.72 4.55 8.65
CA TRP A 176 -4.99 4.97 7.28
C TRP A 176 -5.64 6.35 7.27
N VAL A 177 -5.15 7.23 6.40
CA VAL A 177 -5.67 8.60 6.25
C VAL A 177 -5.96 8.89 4.77
N CYS A 178 -6.80 9.89 4.49
CA CYS A 178 -7.17 10.21 3.12
C CYS A 178 -5.95 10.72 2.33
N PRO A 179 -5.52 10.06 1.23
CA PRO A 179 -4.32 10.48 0.49
C PRO A 179 -4.41 11.90 -0.09
N TYR A 180 -5.62 12.34 -0.43
CA TYR A 180 -5.85 13.63 -1.06
C TYR A 180 -5.40 14.83 -0.21
N GLN A 181 -5.42 14.70 1.13
CA GLN A 181 -4.94 15.74 2.04
C GLN A 181 -3.43 15.99 1.92
N TYR A 182 -2.68 15.01 1.38
CA TYR A 182 -1.23 15.04 1.28
C TYR A 182 -0.75 15.15 -0.18
N PHE A 183 -1.66 15.25 -1.15
CA PHE A 183 -1.30 15.55 -2.53
C PHE A 183 -0.73 16.96 -2.65
N THR A 184 0.24 17.13 -3.57
CA THR A 184 0.65 18.47 -4.02
C THR A 184 -0.52 19.21 -4.64
N ALA A 185 -0.44 20.55 -4.74
CA ALA A 185 -1.50 21.34 -5.37
C ALA A 185 -1.78 20.90 -6.83
N GLU A 186 -0.73 20.51 -7.56
CA GLU A 186 -0.88 19.96 -8.92
C GLU A 186 -1.60 18.61 -8.90
N ALA A 187 -1.19 17.69 -8.03
CA ALA A 187 -1.83 16.38 -7.92
C ALA A 187 -3.29 16.48 -7.45
N GLN A 188 -3.61 17.41 -6.54
CA GLN A 188 -5.00 17.71 -6.17
C GLN A 188 -5.80 18.21 -7.36
N SER A 189 -5.26 19.16 -8.13
CA SER A 189 -5.94 19.70 -9.32
C SER A 189 -6.19 18.60 -10.36
N THR A 190 -5.21 17.74 -10.63
CA THR A 190 -5.35 16.63 -11.57
C THR A 190 -6.34 15.60 -11.05
N PHE A 191 -6.27 15.22 -9.77
CA PHE A 191 -7.20 14.29 -9.15
C PHE A 191 -8.65 14.79 -9.25
N GLN A 192 -8.90 16.06 -8.91
CA GLN A 192 -10.23 16.67 -9.02
C GLN A 192 -10.76 16.60 -10.46
N HIS A 193 -9.91 16.92 -11.44
CA HIS A 193 -10.30 16.88 -12.85
C HIS A 193 -10.68 15.45 -13.28
N LEU A 194 -9.84 14.46 -12.97
CA LEU A 194 -10.12 13.06 -13.29
C LEU A 194 -11.36 12.53 -12.56
N TYR A 195 -11.54 12.88 -11.29
CA TYR A 195 -12.64 12.39 -10.47
C TYR A 195 -14.00 12.91 -10.95
N VAL A 196 -14.07 14.12 -11.51
CA VAL A 196 -15.33 14.64 -12.09
C VAL A 196 -15.84 13.74 -13.23
N ASP A 197 -14.94 13.20 -14.04
CA ASP A 197 -15.29 12.39 -15.20
C ASP A 197 -15.39 10.89 -14.88
N MET A 198 -14.61 10.41 -13.91
CA MET A 198 -14.37 8.97 -13.66
C MET A 198 -14.69 8.51 -12.23
N GLY A 199 -15.07 9.42 -11.33
CA GLY A 199 -15.30 9.12 -9.92
C GLY A 199 -16.53 8.23 -9.69
N LEU A 200 -16.38 7.22 -8.83
CA LEU A 200 -17.49 6.43 -8.31
C LEU A 200 -17.73 6.64 -6.81
N GLY A 201 -19.00 6.55 -6.41
CA GLY A 201 -19.44 6.69 -5.03
C GLY A 201 -19.93 8.10 -4.75
N TRP A 202 -19.04 8.95 -4.25
CA TRP A 202 -19.40 10.26 -3.72
C TRP A 202 -19.37 11.39 -4.76
N PRO A 203 -20.17 12.47 -4.58
CA PRO A 203 -20.02 13.69 -5.36
C PRO A 203 -18.57 14.22 -5.32
N ALA A 204 -18.16 14.92 -6.37
CA ALA A 204 -16.87 15.60 -6.37
C ALA A 204 -16.73 16.52 -5.14
N GLY A 205 -15.65 16.35 -4.38
CA GLY A 205 -15.38 17.03 -3.12
C GLY A 205 -15.54 16.16 -1.88
N ASP A 206 -16.13 14.97 -2.02
CA ASP A 206 -16.46 14.07 -0.90
C ASP A 206 -15.61 12.78 -0.86
N TRP A 207 -14.54 12.69 -1.65
CA TRP A 207 -13.59 11.56 -1.72
C TRP A 207 -12.69 11.36 -0.47
N CYS A 208 -13.06 11.92 0.68
CA CYS A 208 -12.38 11.73 1.97
C CYS A 208 -13.38 11.54 3.12
N LYS A 209 -14.61 11.07 2.86
CA LYS A 209 -15.71 11.04 3.84
C LYS A 209 -16.15 9.64 4.24
#